data_AF-A0A4Y2MKN7-F1
#
_entry.id   AF-A0A4Y2MKN7-F1
#
_cell.length_a   1.000
_cell.length_b   1.000
_cell.length_c   1.000
_cell.angle_alpha   90.00
_cell.angle_beta   90.00
_cell.angle_gamma   90.00
#
_symmetry.space_group_name_H-M   'P 1'
#
loop_
_entity.id
_entity.type
_entity.pdbx_description
1 polymer ?
#
loop_
_entity_poly.entity_id
_entity_poly.type
_entity_poly.pdbx_seq_one_letter_code
_entity_poly.pdbx_strand_id
1 'polypeptide(L)'
;MQKINGSGKRIKCYPEVPEILNKLKNDGYILGIASRTEWPEGANKLLKLLDWEKYFTYKEIYPGRKTTHFKRMQEASGISYSDMLFFDDEQRNIYDLTAIGVTSILVPNGVNKQILEEALQSFASS
;
A
#
# COMPACT_ATOMS: atom_id res chain seq x y z
N MET A 1 17.53 -1.03 13.84
CA MET A 1 17.31 -2.21 14.73
C MET A 1 16.31 -3.15 14.07
N GLN A 2 16.63 -4.45 13.97
CA GLN A 2 15.71 -5.46 13.40
C GLN A 2 14.60 -5.76 14.43
N LYS A 3 13.34 -5.76 14.01
CA LYS A 3 12.20 -6.01 14.90
C LYS A 3 11.84 -7.50 14.94
N ILE A 4 11.47 -7.98 16.12
CA ILE A 4 11.16 -9.40 16.40
C ILE A 4 9.66 -9.50 16.68
N ASN A 5 8.99 -10.54 16.17
CA ASN A 5 7.59 -10.81 16.47
C ASN A 5 7.43 -11.50 17.84
N GLY A 6 6.18 -11.73 18.27
CA GLY A 6 5.87 -12.39 19.55
C GLY A 6 6.35 -13.84 19.69
N SER A 7 6.82 -14.48 18.61
CA SER A 7 7.40 -15.83 18.64
C SER A 7 8.93 -15.85 18.58
N GLY A 8 9.59 -14.69 18.71
CA GLY A 8 11.05 -14.60 18.64
C GLY A 8 11.62 -14.61 17.21
N LYS A 9 10.78 -14.68 16.17
CA LYS A 9 11.21 -14.67 14.77
C LYS A 9 11.45 -13.23 14.29
N ARG A 10 12.55 -13.05 13.57
CA ARG A 10 12.87 -11.76 12.93
C ARG A 10 11.83 -11.45 11.85
N ILE A 11 11.28 -10.25 11.92
CA ILE A 11 10.40 -9.72 10.89
C ILE A 11 11.30 -9.22 9.77
N LYS A 12 11.11 -9.76 8.55
CA LYS A 12 11.76 -9.27 7.34
C LYS A 12 10.74 -8.42 6.59
N CYS A 13 11.12 -7.18 6.30
CA CYS A 13 10.43 -6.32 5.35
C CYS A 13 11.35 -6.06 4.16
N TYR A 14 10.79 -5.57 3.05
CA TYR A 14 11.60 -5.03 1.97
C TYR A 14 12.43 -3.86 2.51
N PRO A 15 13.75 -3.84 2.27
CA PRO A 15 14.70 -2.99 3.00
C PRO A 15 14.46 -1.50 2.77
N GLU A 16 13.96 -1.12 1.59
CA GLU A 16 13.75 0.27 1.20
C GLU A 16 12.38 0.83 1.61
N VAL A 17 11.44 -0.02 2.00
CA VAL A 17 10.06 0.40 2.33
C VAL A 17 9.98 1.46 3.44
N PRO A 18 10.75 1.37 4.56
CA PRO A 18 10.72 2.42 5.57
C PRO A 18 11.08 3.81 5.02
N GLU A 19 12.09 3.89 4.16
CA GLU A 19 12.52 5.15 3.55
C GLU A 19 11.51 5.65 2.52
N ILE A 20 10.92 4.74 1.73
CA ILE A 20 9.85 5.04 0.77
C ILE A 20 8.63 5.64 1.47
N LEU A 21 8.13 5.01 2.53
CA LEU A 21 6.98 5.50 3.29
C LEU A 21 7.25 6.88 3.89
N ASN A 22 8.46 7.09 4.40
CA ASN A 22 8.88 8.37 4.96
C ASN A 22 8.96 9.47 3.89
N LYS A 23 9.54 9.16 2.73
CA LYS A 23 9.61 10.09 1.59
C LYS A 23 8.21 10.49 1.14
N LEU A 24 7.34 9.53 0.84
CA LEU A 24 5.99 9.81 0.35
C LEU A 24 5.18 10.66 1.33
N LYS A 25 5.26 10.37 2.64
CA LYS A 25 4.61 11.19 3.66
C LYS A 25 5.15 12.62 3.69
N ASN A 26 6.47 12.81 3.59
CA ASN A 26 7.10 14.13 3.58
C ASN A 26 6.80 14.92 2.30
N ASP A 27 6.63 14.24 1.18
CA ASP A 27 6.23 14.83 -0.10
C ASP A 27 4.73 15.20 -0.13
N GLY A 28 3.97 14.88 0.93
CA GLY A 28 2.57 15.26 1.07
C GLY A 28 1.56 14.25 0.51
N TYR A 29 2.00 13.06 0.10
CA TYR A 29 1.07 12.01 -0.35
C TYR A 29 0.25 11.46 0.82
N ILE A 30 -1.03 11.21 0.55
CA ILE A 30 -1.90 10.48 1.47
C ILE A 30 -1.74 8.99 1.19
N LEU A 31 -1.32 8.23 2.20
CA LEU A 31 -1.07 6.80 2.06
C LEU A 31 -2.25 5.98 2.61
N GLY A 32 -2.62 4.96 1.85
CA GLY A 32 -3.65 3.99 2.23
C GLY A 32 -3.13 2.54 2.19
N ILE A 33 -3.82 1.65 2.90
CA ILE A 33 -3.63 0.19 2.80
C ILE A 33 -4.92 -0.42 2.27
N ALA A 34 -4.81 -1.26 1.24
CA ALA A 34 -5.83 -2.21 0.86
C ALA A 34 -5.25 -3.62 0.99
N SER A 35 -5.80 -4.49 1.84
CA SER A 35 -5.29 -5.84 2.06
C SER A 35 -6.42 -6.85 2.20
N ARG A 36 -6.31 -7.96 1.45
CA ARG A 36 -7.30 -9.05 1.42
C ARG A 36 -7.03 -10.15 2.45
N THR A 37 -6.26 -9.86 3.49
CA THR A 37 -5.83 -10.87 4.47
C THR A 37 -7.01 -11.43 5.26
N GLU A 38 -6.99 -12.75 5.47
CA GLU A 38 -7.89 -13.46 6.41
C GLU A 38 -7.53 -13.22 7.87
N TRP A 39 -6.41 -12.53 8.16
CA TRP A 39 -6.00 -12.19 9.53
C TRP A 39 -5.73 -10.70 9.73
N PRO A 40 -6.78 -9.85 9.71
CA PRO A 40 -6.64 -8.40 9.89
C PRO A 40 -5.96 -7.98 11.18
N GLU A 41 -6.20 -8.70 12.29
CA GLU A 41 -5.58 -8.42 13.58
C GLU A 41 -4.06 -8.54 13.50
N GLY A 42 -3.56 -9.61 12.88
CA GLY A 42 -2.13 -9.84 12.69
C GLY A 42 -1.47 -8.77 11.83
N ALA A 43 -2.14 -8.37 10.74
CA ALA A 43 -1.66 -7.27 9.89
C ALA A 43 -1.57 -5.95 10.66
N ASN A 44 -2.58 -5.59 11.45
CA ASN A 44 -2.55 -4.39 12.29
C ASN A 44 -1.48 -4.47 13.37
N LYS A 45 -1.29 -5.64 14.00
CA LYS A 45 -0.21 -5.86 14.97
C LYS A 45 1.17 -5.69 14.33
N LEU A 46 1.35 -6.16 13.10
CA LEU A 46 2.59 -5.98 12.35
C LEU A 46 2.87 -4.50 12.07
N LEU A 47 1.87 -3.73 11.64
CA LEU A 47 2.01 -2.28 11.42
C LEU A 47 2.43 -1.55 12.70
N LYS A 48 1.84 -1.91 13.84
CA LYS A 48 2.21 -1.35 15.16
C LYS A 48 3.63 -1.73 15.55
N LEU A 49 3.99 -3.00 15.44
CA LEU A 49 5.33 -3.47 15.75
C LEU A 49 6.36 -2.75 14.89
N LEU A 50 6.09 -2.57 13.60
CA LEU A 50 6.97 -1.87 12.66
C LEU A 50 7.00 -0.35 12.87
N ASP A 51 6.09 0.22 13.65
CA ASP A 51 5.86 1.67 13.77
C ASP A 51 5.50 2.30 12.41
N TRP A 52 4.69 1.58 11.62
CA TRP A 52 4.26 1.98 10.29
C TRP A 52 2.84 2.53 10.27
N GLU A 53 2.04 2.32 11.33
CA GLU A 53 0.68 2.83 11.43
C GLU A 53 0.61 4.36 11.21
N LYS A 54 1.65 5.08 11.65
CA LYS A 54 1.79 6.54 11.49
C LYS A 54 1.85 7.04 10.03
N TYR A 55 2.07 6.16 9.06
CA TYR A 55 2.15 6.54 7.65
C TYR A 55 0.79 6.50 6.96
N PHE A 56 -0.14 5.66 7.41
CA PHE A 56 -1.35 5.34 6.66
C PHE A 56 -2.59 5.99 7.26
N THR A 57 -3.25 6.83 6.47
CA THR A 57 -4.50 7.51 6.85
C THR A 57 -5.70 6.59 6.71
N TYR A 58 -5.78 5.83 5.61
CA TYR A 58 -6.88 4.91 5.32
C TYR A 58 -6.40 3.46 5.35
N LYS A 59 -7.14 2.57 6.03
CA LYS A 59 -6.74 1.16 6.20
C LYS A 59 -7.94 0.24 5.95
N GLU A 60 -8.06 -0.25 4.73
CA GLU A 60 -8.99 -1.30 4.38
C GLU A 60 -8.25 -2.65 4.46
N ILE A 61 -8.41 -3.38 5.57
CA ILE A 61 -7.71 -4.65 5.82
C ILE A 61 -8.75 -5.71 6.21
N TYR A 62 -9.25 -6.46 5.23
CA TYR A 62 -10.21 -7.54 5.42
C TYR A 62 -10.36 -8.38 4.13
N PRO A 63 -10.89 -9.60 4.19
CA PRO A 63 -11.15 -10.41 3.00
C PRO A 63 -12.14 -9.73 2.04
N GLY A 64 -11.86 -9.74 0.74
CA GLY A 64 -12.75 -9.16 -0.26
C GLY A 64 -12.05 -8.82 -1.58
N ARG A 65 -12.69 -8.02 -2.43
CA ARG A 65 -12.08 -7.48 -3.67
C ARG A 65 -11.50 -6.11 -3.43
N LYS A 66 -10.34 -5.80 -4.04
CA LYS A 66 -9.70 -4.48 -3.90
C LYS A 66 -10.57 -3.34 -4.41
N THR A 67 -11.44 -3.57 -5.38
CA THR A 67 -12.43 -2.57 -5.83
C THR A 67 -13.33 -2.09 -4.70
N THR A 68 -13.77 -2.97 -3.80
CA THR A 68 -14.56 -2.59 -2.61
C THR A 68 -13.73 -1.78 -1.61
N HIS A 69 -12.44 -2.11 -1.45
CA HIS A 69 -11.52 -1.37 -0.58
C HIS A 69 -11.32 0.04 -1.14
N PHE A 70 -11.03 0.16 -2.43
CA PHE A 70 -10.85 1.44 -3.12
C PHE A 70 -12.11 2.29 -3.12
N LYS A 71 -13.30 1.68 -3.26
CA LYS A 71 -14.56 2.40 -3.12
C LYS A 71 -14.70 3.08 -1.75
N ARG A 72 -14.41 2.36 -0.67
CA ARG A 72 -14.46 2.95 0.68
C ARG A 72 -13.40 4.01 0.90
N MET A 73 -12.18 3.82 0.38
CA MET A 73 -11.14 4.84 0.42
C MET A 73 -11.53 6.09 -0.38
N GLN A 74 -12.16 5.93 -1.55
CA GLN A 74 -12.70 7.04 -2.34
C GLN A 74 -13.78 7.79 -1.57
N GLU A 75 -14.76 7.09 -1.01
CA GLU A 75 -15.85 7.69 -0.22
C GLU A 75 -15.33 8.45 1.01
N ALA A 76 -14.31 7.93 1.70
CA ALA A 76 -13.74 8.54 2.89
C ALA A 76 -12.83 9.74 2.56
N SER A 77 -12.09 9.68 1.45
CA SER A 77 -11.10 10.69 1.07
C SER A 77 -11.62 11.78 0.14
N GLY A 78 -12.66 11.49 -0.65
CA GLY A 78 -13.13 12.34 -1.75
C GLY A 78 -12.18 12.39 -2.96
N ILE A 79 -11.10 11.60 -2.99
CA ILE A 79 -10.10 11.61 -4.06
C ILE A 79 -10.61 10.76 -5.23
N SER A 80 -10.51 11.26 -6.47
CA SER A 80 -10.90 10.52 -7.68
C SER A 80 -9.98 9.32 -7.92
N TYR A 81 -10.47 8.25 -8.56
CA TYR A 81 -9.62 7.09 -8.87
C TYR A 81 -8.42 7.45 -9.77
N SER A 82 -8.59 8.40 -10.70
CA SER A 82 -7.51 8.93 -11.54
C SER A 82 -6.38 9.57 -10.74
N ASP A 83 -6.66 10.03 -9.52
CA ASP A 83 -5.69 10.65 -8.61
C ASP A 83 -5.14 9.63 -7.60
N MET A 84 -5.26 8.33 -7.87
CA MET A 84 -4.74 7.25 -7.04
C MET A 84 -3.67 6.42 -7.77
N LEU A 85 -2.58 6.16 -7.06
CA LEU A 85 -1.51 5.24 -7.47
C LEU A 85 -1.50 4.02 -6.55
N PHE A 86 -1.47 2.83 -7.14
CA PHE A 86 -1.58 1.56 -6.43
C PHE A 86 -0.46 0.59 -6.79
N PHE A 87 0.09 -0.11 -5.78
CA PHE A 87 1.11 -1.15 -5.94
C PHE A 87 0.59 -2.47 -5.35
N ASP A 88 0.66 -3.55 -6.12
CA ASP A 88 0.24 -4.90 -5.68
C ASP A 88 0.97 -5.99 -6.44
N ASP A 89 1.18 -7.15 -5.83
CA ASP A 89 1.84 -8.30 -6.43
C ASP A 89 0.88 -9.23 -7.20
N GLU A 90 -0.44 -9.07 -7.04
CA GLU A 90 -1.44 -9.89 -7.70
C GLU A 90 -1.98 -9.21 -8.96
N GLN A 91 -1.64 -9.75 -10.14
CA GLN A 91 -2.07 -9.24 -11.46
C GLN A 91 -3.58 -8.98 -11.57
N ARG A 92 -4.40 -9.80 -10.91
CA ARG A 92 -5.86 -9.63 -10.91
C ARG A 92 -6.29 -8.32 -10.24
N ASN A 93 -5.65 -7.96 -9.13
CA ASN A 93 -5.94 -6.71 -8.42
C ASN A 93 -5.55 -5.50 -9.29
N ILE A 94 -4.43 -5.60 -10.02
CA ILE A 94 -3.99 -4.57 -10.98
C ILE A 94 -5.03 -4.38 -12.08
N TYR A 95 -5.45 -5.47 -12.73
CA TYR A 95 -6.46 -5.41 -13.79
C TYR A 95 -7.78 -4.78 -13.29
N ASP A 96 -8.29 -5.26 -12.16
CA ASP A 96 -9.57 -4.81 -11.59
C ASP A 96 -9.56 -3.30 -11.25
N LEU A 97 -8.42 -2.76 -10.80
CA LEU A 97 -8.30 -1.36 -10.39
C LEU A 97 -7.94 -0.42 -11.55
N THR A 98 -7.10 -0.87 -12.49
CA THR A 98 -6.87 -0.13 -13.74
C THR A 98 -8.19 0.06 -14.50
N ALA A 99 -9.07 -0.95 -14.50
CA ALA A 99 -10.38 -0.88 -15.17
C ALA A 99 -11.31 0.22 -14.60
N ILE A 100 -11.08 0.69 -13.36
CA ILE A 100 -11.85 1.78 -12.74
C ILE A 100 -11.09 3.11 -12.69
N GLY A 101 -9.94 3.19 -13.37
CA GLY A 101 -9.16 4.42 -13.53
C GLY A 101 -8.05 4.65 -12.51
N VAL A 102 -7.70 3.67 -11.68
CA VAL A 102 -6.54 3.76 -10.76
C VAL A 102 -5.26 3.40 -11.51
N THR A 103 -4.24 4.25 -11.44
CA THR A 103 -2.90 3.90 -11.95
C THR A 103 -2.32 2.78 -11.09
N SER A 104 -2.22 1.58 -11.64
CA SER A 104 -1.90 0.37 -10.88
C SER A 104 -0.64 -0.31 -11.41
N ILE A 105 0.33 -0.57 -10.53
CA ILE A 105 1.66 -1.08 -10.84
C ILE A 105 1.85 -2.46 -10.23
N LEU A 106 2.14 -3.46 -11.08
CA LEU A 106 2.45 -4.82 -10.65
C LEU A 106 3.85 -4.88 -10.02
N VAL A 107 3.96 -5.40 -8.79
CA VAL A 107 5.22 -5.52 -8.05
C VAL A 107 5.44 -6.93 -7.47
N PRO A 108 5.79 -7.94 -8.31
CA PRO A 108 5.88 -9.34 -7.87
C PRO A 108 6.94 -9.57 -6.78
N ASN A 109 7.93 -8.67 -6.70
CA ASN A 109 9.04 -8.75 -5.76
C ASN A 109 9.04 -7.58 -4.76
N GLY A 110 7.86 -6.98 -4.53
CA GLY A 110 7.71 -5.82 -3.65
C GLY A 110 8.21 -4.51 -4.26
N VAL A 111 7.98 -3.42 -3.54
CA VAL A 111 8.33 -2.06 -3.98
C VAL A 111 9.76 -1.72 -3.57
N ASN A 112 10.51 -1.12 -4.49
CA ASN A 112 11.80 -0.48 -4.24
C ASN A 112 11.77 0.97 -4.77
N LYS A 113 12.83 1.74 -4.55
CA LYS A 113 12.92 3.15 -4.95
C LYS A 113 12.81 3.35 -6.45
N GLN A 114 13.45 2.49 -7.25
CA GLN A 114 13.40 2.58 -8.70
C GLN A 114 11.96 2.43 -9.23
N ILE A 115 11.26 1.37 -8.79
CA ILE A 115 9.87 1.13 -9.16
C ILE A 115 8.98 2.31 -8.75
N LEU A 116 9.21 2.87 -7.56
CA LEU A 116 8.46 4.03 -7.09
C LEU A 116 8.68 5.25 -7.99
N GLU A 117 9.92 5.55 -8.35
CA GLU A 117 10.26 6.69 -9.21
C GLU A 117 9.63 6.55 -10.60
N GLU A 118 9.75 5.38 -11.22
CA GLU A 118 9.12 5.08 -12.52
C GLU A 118 7.59 5.21 -12.44
N ALA A 119 6.97 4.69 -11.38
CA ALA A 119 5.54 4.78 -11.16
C ALA A 119 5.05 6.22 -10.97
N LEU A 120 5.78 7.03 -10.20
CA LEU A 120 5.44 8.44 -9.99
C LEU A 120 5.56 9.26 -11.28
N GLN A 121 6.56 8.97 -12.13
CA GLN A 121 6.71 9.60 -13.45
C GLN A 121 5.55 9.23 -14.39
N SER A 122 5.17 7.95 -14.43
CA SER A 122 4.01 7.49 -15.20
C SER A 122 2.73 8.16 -14.71
N PHE A 123 2.53 8.20 -13.38
CA PHE A 123 1.35 8.81 -12.76
C PHE A 123 1.23 10.31 -13.06
N ALA A 124 2.33 11.05 -13.02
CA ALA A 124 2.32 12.48 -13.35
C ALA A 124 2.04 12.77 -14.84
N SER A 125 2.18 11.77 -15.71
CA SER A 125 1.94 11.87 -17.16
C SER A 125 0.59 11.28 -17.59
N SER A 126 -0.20 10.77 -16.64
CA SER A 126 -1.48 10.08 -16.87
C SER A 126 -2.66 11.04 -16.99
#